data_AF-K7M494-F1
#
_entry.id   AF-K7M494-F1
#
_cell.length_a   1.000
_cell.length_b   1.000
_cell.length_c   1.000
_cell.angle_alpha   90.00
_cell.angle_beta   90.00
_cell.angle_gamma   90.00
#
_symmetry.space_group_name_H-M   'P 1'
#
loop_
_entity.id
_entity.type
_entity.pdbx_description
1 polymer ?
#
loop_
_entity_poly.entity_id
_entity_poly.type
_entity_poly.pdbx_seq_one_letter_code
_entity_poly.pdbx_strand_id
1 'polypeptide(L)'
;MGFRISSSSSSSCFCLQRALLPPLTAIATSTRALRRSNCIPSCSVSYQKFVEFALDETKRHTHLIPSPLQEKFSFMNSKDVKGSFSMLSFEAAKIRLLRSLIIQTETMQVLDFTVFPKAEYDVPIFCANFFTSAKTNIIVLDLNPVHDIINQYEYKEKYFKSLIPLGLKYAEVWLELICKAVKETDESQIFHNLEAQHRYLTWRAEKDPGRGVLKKLIGDTLAKDMLRSFLFNGVDELGSKTFNDYFPQYCCQEGNLNKKGNIIGKSFENRPWNARGEFIGSFSWIDVDV
;
A
#
# COMPACT_ATOMS: atom_id res chain seq x y z
N MET A 1 43.93 -16.38 -27.77
CA MET A 1 43.59 -15.53 -28.94
C MET A 1 42.09 -15.61 -29.19
N GLY A 2 41.39 -14.49 -29.04
CA GLY A 2 40.07 -14.18 -29.60
C GLY A 2 38.89 -15.13 -29.36
N PHE A 3 38.21 -15.01 -28.21
CA PHE A 3 36.82 -15.48 -28.09
C PHE A 3 35.88 -14.45 -28.76
N ARG A 4 35.25 -14.83 -29.87
CA ARG A 4 34.12 -14.13 -30.48
C ARG A 4 32.84 -14.59 -29.78
N ILE A 5 32.16 -13.67 -29.11
CA ILE A 5 30.78 -13.87 -28.66
C ILE A 5 29.87 -13.47 -29.84
N SER A 6 29.30 -14.49 -30.48
CA SER A 6 28.25 -14.33 -31.48
C SER A 6 26.92 -14.06 -30.79
N SER A 7 26.28 -12.98 -31.24
CA SER A 7 24.95 -12.50 -30.92
C SER A 7 23.87 -13.58 -30.99
N SER A 8 23.15 -13.80 -29.89
CA SER A 8 21.85 -14.45 -29.84
C SER A 8 20.79 -13.43 -29.41
N SER A 9 20.17 -12.78 -30.40
CA SER A 9 18.95 -12.00 -30.21
C SER A 9 17.78 -12.97 -30.06
N SER A 10 17.37 -13.25 -28.82
CA SER A 10 16.05 -13.85 -28.54
C SER A 10 15.13 -12.75 -28.04
N SER A 11 14.41 -12.13 -28.98
CA SER A 11 13.29 -11.24 -28.69
C SER A 11 12.04 -12.12 -28.58
N SER A 12 11.73 -12.60 -27.38
CA SER A 12 10.44 -13.21 -27.07
C SER A 12 9.43 -12.09 -26.81
N CYS A 13 8.91 -11.56 -27.92
CA CYS A 13 7.76 -10.68 -27.93
C CYS A 13 6.53 -11.48 -27.46
N PHE A 14 6.17 -11.37 -26.18
CA PHE A 14 4.90 -11.88 -25.67
C PHE A 14 3.75 -11.01 -26.22
N CYS A 15 3.27 -11.38 -27.40
CA CYS A 15 1.96 -11.00 -27.90
C CYS A 15 0.89 -11.58 -26.96
N LEU A 16 0.48 -10.81 -25.95
CA LEU A 16 -0.79 -11.01 -25.28
C LEU A 16 -1.90 -10.63 -26.27
N GLN A 17 -2.40 -11.66 -26.96
CA GLN A 17 -3.60 -11.60 -27.76
C GLN A 17 -4.72 -10.96 -26.93
N ARG A 18 -5.25 -9.84 -27.44
CA ARG A 18 -6.55 -9.30 -27.05
C ARG A 18 -7.60 -10.41 -27.21
N ALA A 19 -7.95 -11.05 -26.10
CA ALA A 19 -9.19 -11.80 -26.02
C ALA A 19 -10.34 -10.77 -26.08
N LEU A 20 -10.98 -10.72 -27.24
CA LEU A 20 -12.19 -9.96 -27.51
C LEU A 20 -13.28 -10.39 -26.53
N LEU A 21 -13.67 -9.49 -25.61
CA LEU A 21 -14.94 -9.60 -24.91
C LEU A 21 -16.08 -9.39 -25.92
N PRO A 22 -17.12 -10.24 -25.94
CA PRO A 22 -18.23 -10.08 -26.87
C PRO A 22 -19.04 -8.81 -26.54
N PRO A 23 -19.65 -8.17 -27.56
CA PRO A 23 -20.42 -6.96 -27.36
C PRO A 23 -21.66 -7.26 -26.52
N LEU A 24 -21.87 -6.48 -25.45
CA LEU A 24 -23.08 -6.52 -24.65
C LEU A 24 -24.25 -6.01 -25.50
N THR A 25 -25.12 -6.93 -25.91
CA THR A 25 -26.40 -6.65 -26.55
C THR A 25 -27.30 -5.90 -25.57
N ALA A 26 -27.59 -4.63 -25.85
CA ALA A 26 -28.57 -3.86 -25.10
C ALA A 26 -29.97 -4.39 -25.40
N ILE A 27 -30.54 -5.18 -24.47
CA ILE A 27 -31.96 -5.50 -24.46
C ILE A 27 -32.65 -4.42 -23.63
N ALA A 28 -33.41 -3.56 -24.31
CA ALA A 28 -34.30 -2.60 -23.66
C ALA A 28 -35.51 -3.34 -23.09
N THR A 29 -35.54 -3.58 -21.79
CA THR A 29 -36.74 -3.98 -21.06
C THR A 29 -37.13 -2.89 -20.06
N SER A 30 -38.16 -2.14 -20.44
CA SER A 30 -38.91 -1.24 -19.56
C SER A 30 -39.50 -2.05 -18.40
N THR A 31 -39.03 -1.81 -17.18
CA THR A 31 -39.74 -2.20 -15.96
C THR A 31 -39.63 -1.12 -14.90
N ARG A 32 -40.79 -0.91 -14.25
CA ARG A 32 -41.15 0.14 -13.29
C ARG A 32 -40.11 0.37 -12.18
N ALA A 33 -40.06 1.64 -11.75
CA ALA A 33 -39.36 2.18 -10.59
C ALA A 33 -39.21 1.20 -9.40
N LEU A 34 -38.08 0.50 -9.34
CA LEU A 34 -37.55 -0.04 -8.10
C LEU A 34 -36.54 0.97 -7.53
N ARG A 35 -36.71 1.33 -6.26
CA ARG A 35 -35.72 2.10 -5.49
C ARG A 35 -34.34 1.48 -5.73
N ARG A 36 -33.43 2.21 -6.35
CA ARG A 36 -32.01 1.82 -6.48
C ARG A 36 -31.48 1.57 -5.07
N SER A 37 -31.35 0.29 -4.71
CA SER A 37 -30.65 -0.12 -3.51
C SER A 37 -29.19 0.32 -3.62
N ASN A 38 -28.67 1.00 -2.59
CA ASN A 38 -27.25 1.36 -2.50
C ASN A 38 -26.37 0.18 -2.06
N CYS A 39 -26.92 -1.05 -1.98
CA CYS A 39 -26.17 -2.23 -1.61
C CYS A 39 -25.19 -2.64 -2.73
N ILE A 40 -24.00 -3.10 -2.36
CA ILE A 40 -23.09 -3.72 -3.31
C ILE A 40 -23.78 -4.96 -3.89
N PRO A 41 -23.87 -5.13 -5.23
CA PRO A 41 -24.33 -6.38 -5.81
C PRO A 41 -23.48 -7.52 -5.24
N SER A 42 -24.08 -8.54 -4.64
CA SER A 42 -23.38 -9.62 -3.91
C SER A 42 -22.49 -10.53 -4.78
N CYS A 43 -22.09 -10.09 -5.97
CA CYS A 43 -21.33 -10.85 -6.94
C CYS A 43 -20.27 -9.95 -7.61
N SER A 44 -19.00 -10.02 -7.18
CA SER A 44 -17.96 -10.71 -7.97
C SER A 44 -16.54 -10.55 -7.43
N VAL A 45 -16.25 -9.61 -6.53
CA VAL A 45 -14.88 -9.40 -6.00
C VAL A 45 -14.88 -9.52 -4.48
N SER A 46 -14.25 -10.58 -3.96
CA SER A 46 -13.94 -10.71 -2.53
C SER A 46 -12.46 -10.44 -2.34
N TYR A 47 -12.12 -9.41 -1.57
CA TYR A 47 -10.73 -9.13 -1.21
C TYR A 47 -10.09 -10.23 -0.35
N GLN A 48 -10.89 -11.13 0.22
CA GLN A 48 -10.35 -12.29 0.93
C GLN A 48 -9.53 -13.19 0.01
N LYS A 49 -9.95 -13.35 -1.26
CA LYS A 49 -9.17 -14.10 -2.27
C LYS A 49 -7.82 -13.46 -2.57
N PHE A 50 -7.75 -12.13 -2.54
CA PHE A 50 -6.49 -11.42 -2.71
C PHE A 50 -5.54 -11.71 -1.54
N VAL A 51 -6.07 -11.64 -0.31
CA VAL A 51 -5.28 -11.94 0.90
C VAL A 51 -4.82 -13.39 0.91
N GLU A 52 -5.68 -14.35 0.59
CA GLU A 52 -5.34 -15.78 0.48
C GLU A 52 -4.20 -16.00 -0.53
N PHE A 53 -4.33 -15.46 -1.74
CA PHE A 53 -3.28 -15.54 -2.76
C PHE A 53 -1.96 -14.93 -2.26
N ALA A 54 -2.00 -13.72 -1.69
CA ALA A 54 -0.79 -13.05 -1.22
C ALA A 54 -0.10 -13.84 -0.10
N LEU A 55 -0.87 -14.43 0.82
CA LEU A 55 -0.33 -15.27 1.89
C LEU A 55 0.27 -16.57 1.34
N ASP A 56 -0.38 -17.23 0.39
CA ASP A 56 0.12 -18.46 -0.20
C ASP A 56 1.39 -18.22 -1.01
N GLU A 57 1.43 -17.17 -1.82
CA GLU A 57 2.66 -16.75 -2.51
C GLU A 57 3.77 -16.42 -1.50
N THR A 58 3.46 -15.70 -0.42
CA THR A 58 4.48 -15.40 0.60
C THR A 58 5.04 -16.66 1.26
N LYS A 59 4.18 -17.66 1.56
CA LYS A 59 4.60 -18.95 2.14
C LYS A 59 5.51 -19.76 1.23
N ARG A 60 5.42 -19.59 -0.10
CA ARG A 60 6.33 -20.22 -1.06
C ARG A 60 7.75 -19.68 -0.98
N HIS A 61 7.90 -18.44 -0.49
CA HIS A 61 9.16 -17.70 -0.46
C HIS A 61 9.78 -17.62 0.94
N THR A 62 8.96 -17.68 2.01
CA THR A 62 9.44 -17.61 3.40
C THR A 62 8.45 -18.25 4.37
N HIS A 63 8.90 -18.58 5.57
CA HIS A 63 8.03 -19.11 6.63
C HIS A 63 7.34 -17.96 7.38
N LEU A 64 6.01 -17.93 7.33
CA LEU A 64 5.19 -16.97 8.07
C LEU A 64 4.84 -17.50 9.46
N ILE A 65 5.03 -16.66 10.47
CA ILE A 65 4.68 -16.91 11.87
C ILE A 65 3.58 -15.89 12.26
N PRO A 66 2.50 -16.28 12.96
CA PRO A 66 1.51 -15.33 13.44
C PRO A 66 2.17 -14.24 14.31
N SER A 67 1.83 -12.97 14.06
CA SER A 67 2.32 -11.86 14.88
C SER A 67 1.60 -11.84 16.24
N PRO A 68 2.23 -11.37 17.33
CA PRO A 68 1.55 -11.15 18.62
C PRO A 68 0.32 -10.24 18.50
N LEU A 69 0.29 -9.36 17.48
CA LEU A 69 -0.87 -8.51 17.18
C LEU A 69 -2.15 -9.33 16.90
N GLN A 70 -2.02 -10.56 16.42
CA GLN A 70 -3.14 -11.41 16.03
C GLN A 70 -4.07 -11.75 17.21
N GLU A 71 -3.54 -11.79 18.43
CA GLU A 71 -4.32 -12.04 19.65
C GLU A 71 -5.29 -10.89 19.95
N LYS A 72 -4.83 -9.65 19.73
CA LYS A 72 -5.62 -8.43 19.96
C LYS A 72 -6.48 -8.05 18.75
N PHE A 73 -5.97 -8.25 17.54
CA PHE A 73 -6.57 -7.81 16.28
C PHE A 73 -6.82 -9.02 15.37
N SER A 74 -8.04 -9.56 15.45
CA SER A 74 -8.47 -10.69 14.61
C SER A 74 -9.80 -10.40 13.91
N PHE A 75 -10.88 -10.33 14.66
CA PHE A 75 -12.20 -10.03 14.14
C PHE A 75 -12.92 -9.05 15.05
N MET A 76 -13.60 -8.06 14.46
CA MET A 76 -14.51 -7.19 15.20
C MET A 76 -15.67 -6.73 14.34
N ASN A 77 -16.74 -6.29 14.99
CA ASN A 77 -17.88 -5.66 14.33
C ASN A 77 -17.81 -4.13 14.47
N SER A 78 -18.36 -3.44 13.48
CA SER A 78 -18.72 -2.02 13.58
C SER A 78 -19.69 -1.74 14.73
N LYS A 79 -19.78 -0.47 15.16
CA LYS A 79 -20.66 0.00 16.23
C LYS A 79 -22.13 -0.35 16.03
N ASP A 80 -22.61 -0.32 14.79
CA ASP A 80 -24.01 -0.62 14.46
C ASP A 80 -24.22 -2.09 14.09
N VAL A 81 -23.16 -2.92 14.16
CA VAL A 81 -23.15 -4.35 13.81
C VAL A 81 -23.54 -4.62 12.35
N LYS A 82 -23.44 -3.62 11.46
CA LYS A 82 -23.72 -3.75 10.01
C LYS A 82 -22.46 -3.88 9.14
N GLY A 83 -21.30 -3.78 9.77
CA GLY A 83 -19.99 -3.98 9.18
C GLY A 83 -19.16 -4.94 10.01
N SER A 84 -18.37 -5.76 9.32
CA SER A 84 -17.36 -6.65 9.90
C SER A 84 -15.96 -6.22 9.49
N PHE A 85 -15.02 -6.48 10.38
CA PHE A 85 -13.59 -6.23 10.22
C PHE A 85 -12.87 -7.55 10.41
N SER A 86 -12.08 -7.96 9.43
CA SER A 86 -11.22 -9.14 9.49
C SER A 86 -9.77 -8.70 9.36
N MET A 87 -8.94 -9.09 10.33
CA MET A 87 -7.56 -8.66 10.48
C MET A 87 -6.67 -9.89 10.60
N LEU A 88 -5.62 -9.92 9.77
CA LEU A 88 -4.56 -10.92 9.84
C LEU A 88 -3.22 -10.23 9.98
N SER A 89 -2.31 -10.82 10.75
CA SER A 89 -0.96 -10.30 10.98
C SER A 89 0.06 -11.42 11.15
N PHE A 90 1.18 -11.30 10.45
CA PHE A 90 2.26 -12.28 10.40
C PHE A 90 3.63 -11.60 10.39
N GLU A 91 4.65 -12.36 10.74
CA GLU A 91 6.06 -11.98 10.71
C GLU A 91 6.84 -13.04 9.93
N ALA A 92 8.03 -12.68 9.44
CA ALA A 92 8.95 -13.63 8.81
C ALA A 92 10.41 -13.22 9.03
N ALA A 93 11.35 -14.01 8.50
CA ALA A 93 12.79 -13.76 8.66
C ALA A 93 13.20 -12.32 8.29
N LYS A 94 12.68 -11.79 7.16
CA LYS A 94 12.96 -10.44 6.65
C LYS A 94 11.79 -9.46 6.76
N ILE A 95 10.64 -9.94 7.22
CA ILE A 95 9.39 -9.19 7.29
C ILE A 95 9.14 -8.84 8.76
N ARG A 96 9.08 -7.55 9.07
CA ARG A 96 8.72 -7.07 10.40
C ARG A 96 7.24 -7.26 10.66
N LEU A 97 6.39 -6.94 9.68
CA LEU A 97 4.96 -7.12 9.78
C LEU A 97 4.32 -7.22 8.39
N LEU A 98 3.67 -8.35 8.11
CA LEU A 98 2.70 -8.50 7.03
C LEU A 98 1.33 -8.43 7.67
N ARG A 99 0.48 -7.50 7.23
CA ARG A 99 -0.87 -7.38 7.80
C ARG A 99 -1.93 -7.04 6.77
N SER A 100 -3.13 -7.57 6.98
CA SER A 100 -4.32 -7.28 6.19
C SER A 100 -5.46 -6.80 7.08
N LEU A 101 -6.17 -5.77 6.67
CA LEU A 101 -7.49 -5.38 7.16
C LEU A 101 -8.49 -5.48 6.01
N ILE A 102 -9.54 -6.27 6.20
CA ILE A 102 -10.72 -6.30 5.35
C ILE A 102 -11.88 -5.69 6.13
N ILE A 103 -12.56 -4.70 5.55
CA ILE A 103 -13.82 -4.18 6.06
C ILE A 103 -14.91 -4.58 5.07
N GLN A 104 -15.98 -5.18 5.56
CA GLN A 104 -17.14 -5.50 4.75
C GLN A 104 -18.41 -4.96 5.39
N THR A 105 -19.16 -4.16 4.64
CA THR A 105 -20.49 -3.66 5.03
C THR A 105 -21.45 -3.94 3.88
N GLU A 106 -22.75 -3.65 4.08
CA GLU A 106 -23.74 -3.72 3.00
C GLU A 106 -23.43 -2.81 1.80
N THR A 107 -22.69 -1.71 2.02
CA THR A 107 -22.51 -0.63 1.02
C THR A 107 -21.09 -0.45 0.51
N MET A 108 -20.10 -0.99 1.23
CA MET A 108 -18.67 -0.86 0.90
C MET A 108 -17.86 -2.08 1.31
N GLN A 109 -16.77 -2.32 0.58
CA GLN A 109 -15.67 -3.19 0.95
C GLN A 109 -14.36 -2.40 0.95
N VAL A 110 -13.48 -2.70 1.91
CA VAL A 110 -12.15 -2.10 2.01
C VAL A 110 -11.12 -3.21 2.18
N LEU A 111 -9.99 -3.10 1.49
CA LEU A 111 -8.77 -3.86 1.74
C LEU A 111 -7.65 -2.88 2.06
N ASP A 112 -6.94 -3.11 3.15
CA ASP A 112 -5.62 -2.55 3.42
C ASP A 112 -4.67 -3.71 3.67
N PHE A 113 -3.79 -4.01 2.72
CA PHE A 113 -2.77 -5.05 2.82
C PHE A 113 -1.39 -4.40 2.65
N THR A 114 -0.45 -4.69 3.53
CA THR A 114 0.90 -4.10 3.46
C THR A 114 1.89 -5.04 4.09
N VAL A 115 3.13 -4.96 3.57
CA VAL A 115 4.25 -5.72 4.08
C VAL A 115 5.38 -4.76 4.44
N PHE A 116 5.69 -4.69 5.72
CA PHE A 116 6.79 -3.91 6.27
C PHE A 116 8.04 -4.80 6.41
N PRO A 117 9.16 -4.47 5.74
CA PRO A 117 10.42 -5.19 5.94
C PRO A 117 11.04 -4.81 7.31
N LYS A 118 11.95 -5.66 7.81
CA LYS A 118 12.82 -5.28 8.94
C LYS A 118 13.81 -4.20 8.49
N ALA A 119 14.32 -3.40 9.44
CA ALA A 119 15.18 -2.25 9.12
C ALA A 119 16.51 -2.64 8.44
N GLU A 120 16.97 -3.88 8.62
CA GLU A 120 18.15 -4.42 7.94
C GLU A 120 17.90 -4.75 6.47
N TYR A 121 16.67 -4.60 5.98
CA TYR A 121 16.30 -4.78 4.58
C TYR A 121 15.57 -3.53 4.08
N ASP A 122 16.25 -2.73 3.27
CA ASP A 122 15.76 -1.46 2.73
C ASP A 122 14.77 -1.63 1.56
N VAL A 123 14.18 -2.81 1.36
CA VAL A 123 13.21 -3.00 0.27
C VAL A 123 12.00 -2.07 0.40
N PRO A 124 11.37 -1.65 -0.70
CA PRO A 124 10.14 -0.87 -0.65
C PRO A 124 9.04 -1.55 0.17
N ILE A 125 8.14 -0.78 0.76
CA ILE A 125 6.96 -1.27 1.47
C ILE A 125 5.89 -1.64 0.44
N PHE A 126 5.47 -2.91 0.40
CA PHE A 126 4.33 -3.32 -0.43
C PHE A 126 3.05 -2.74 0.14
N CYS A 127 2.23 -2.05 -0.67
CA CYS A 127 0.98 -1.43 -0.22
C CYS A 127 -0.15 -1.69 -1.22
N ALA A 128 -1.26 -2.27 -0.75
CA ALA A 128 -2.48 -2.46 -1.51
C ALA A 128 -3.68 -1.95 -0.70
N ASN A 129 -4.17 -0.77 -1.07
CA ASN A 129 -5.27 -0.07 -0.40
C ASN A 129 -6.42 0.10 -1.38
N PHE A 130 -7.44 -0.73 -1.24
CA PHE A 130 -8.61 -0.76 -2.12
C PHE A 130 -9.86 -0.36 -1.35
N PHE A 131 -10.64 0.53 -1.93
CA PHE A 131 -11.97 0.90 -1.45
C PHE A 131 -12.96 0.70 -2.58
N THR A 132 -13.98 -0.12 -2.34
CA THR A 132 -15.07 -0.37 -3.28
C THR A 132 -16.40 -0.02 -2.62
N SER A 133 -17.24 0.67 -3.36
CA SER A 133 -18.66 0.92 -3.05
C SER A 133 -19.50 0.60 -4.28
N ALA A 134 -20.83 0.64 -4.14
CA ALA A 134 -21.74 0.42 -5.27
C ALA A 134 -21.51 1.37 -6.47
N LYS A 135 -20.86 2.53 -6.27
CA LYS A 135 -20.69 3.56 -7.31
C LYS A 135 -19.25 3.84 -7.70
N THR A 136 -18.28 3.42 -6.88
CA THR A 136 -16.89 3.89 -7.03
C THR A 136 -15.91 2.87 -6.49
N ASN A 137 -14.79 2.74 -7.19
CA ASN A 137 -13.62 2.01 -6.75
C ASN A 137 -12.45 3.00 -6.66
N ILE A 138 -11.73 3.01 -5.54
CA ILE A 138 -10.50 3.77 -5.34
C ILE A 138 -9.42 2.74 -5.01
N ILE A 139 -8.40 2.66 -5.86
CA ILE A 139 -7.39 1.59 -5.82
C ILE A 139 -6.01 2.25 -5.77
N VAL A 140 -5.24 1.91 -4.75
CA VAL A 140 -3.80 2.20 -4.68
C VAL A 140 -3.09 0.86 -4.53
N LEU A 141 -2.23 0.52 -5.50
CA LEU A 141 -1.35 -0.64 -5.46
C LEU A 141 0.05 -0.15 -5.80
N ASP A 142 0.98 -0.25 -4.85
CA ASP A 142 2.30 0.36 -4.99
C ASP A 142 3.38 -0.35 -4.17
N LEU A 143 4.63 -0.09 -4.54
CA LEU A 143 5.84 -0.43 -3.81
C LEU A 143 6.39 0.88 -3.27
N ASN A 144 5.89 1.31 -2.11
CA ASN A 144 6.23 2.61 -1.54
C ASN A 144 7.73 2.61 -1.17
N PRO A 145 8.54 3.51 -1.75
CA PRO A 145 9.95 3.55 -1.46
C PRO A 145 10.18 3.88 0.03
N VAL A 146 11.18 3.27 0.65
CA VAL A 146 11.57 3.64 2.02
C VAL A 146 12.37 4.94 1.99
N HIS A 147 13.20 5.13 0.95
CA HIS A 147 14.05 6.30 0.78
C HIS A 147 13.60 7.17 -0.39
N ASP A 148 13.91 8.46 -0.33
CA ASP A 148 13.53 9.43 -1.35
C ASP A 148 14.12 9.09 -2.74
N ILE A 149 13.25 8.74 -3.69
CA ILE A 149 13.61 8.36 -5.06
C ILE A 149 13.85 9.55 -5.99
N ILE A 150 13.58 10.78 -5.56
CA ILE A 150 13.88 12.00 -6.32
C ILE A 150 15.34 12.36 -6.12
N ASN A 151 15.81 12.38 -4.86
CA ASN A 151 17.18 12.80 -4.55
C ASN A 151 18.16 11.63 -4.32
N GLN A 152 17.71 10.43 -3.93
CA GLN A 152 18.60 9.27 -3.72
C GLN A 152 18.58 8.32 -4.93
N TYR A 153 19.42 8.64 -5.91
CA TYR A 153 19.48 7.92 -7.18
C TYR A 153 19.87 6.45 -7.01
N GLU A 154 20.77 6.12 -6.08
CA GLU A 154 21.24 4.75 -5.83
C GLU A 154 20.10 3.84 -5.38
N TYR A 155 19.21 4.34 -4.51
CA TYR A 155 18.05 3.59 -4.05
C TYR A 155 17.03 3.38 -5.18
N LYS A 156 16.76 4.45 -5.95
CA LYS A 156 15.89 4.38 -7.12
C LYS A 156 16.40 3.36 -8.14
N GLU A 157 17.68 3.38 -8.46
CA GLU A 157 18.29 2.45 -9.41
C GLU A 157 18.25 1.01 -8.90
N LYS A 158 18.53 0.80 -7.61
CA LYS A 158 18.53 -0.51 -6.96
C LYS A 158 17.17 -1.20 -7.07
N TYR A 159 16.08 -0.47 -6.86
CA TYR A 159 14.75 -1.06 -6.77
C TYR A 159 13.82 -0.79 -7.94
N PHE A 160 13.86 0.38 -8.57
CA PHE A 160 12.81 0.80 -9.51
C PHE A 160 13.22 0.72 -10.97
N LYS A 161 14.52 0.70 -11.28
CA LYS A 161 15.00 0.59 -12.66
C LYS A 161 14.44 -0.64 -13.39
N SER A 162 14.46 -1.78 -12.71
CA SER A 162 13.96 -3.06 -13.26
C SER A 162 12.44 -3.19 -13.20
N LEU A 163 11.73 -2.35 -12.43
CA LEU A 163 10.28 -2.41 -12.24
C LEU A 163 9.49 -1.71 -13.33
N ILE A 164 10.08 -0.68 -13.95
CA ILE A 164 9.42 0.16 -14.95
C ILE A 164 8.76 -0.66 -16.08
N PRO A 165 9.36 -1.75 -16.61
CA PRO A 165 8.73 -2.56 -17.64
C PRO A 165 7.61 -3.50 -17.13
N LEU A 166 7.52 -3.77 -15.82
CA LEU A 166 6.81 -4.93 -15.25
C LEU A 166 5.45 -4.61 -14.62
N GLY A 167 4.77 -3.56 -15.08
CA GLY A 167 3.61 -2.93 -14.43
C GLY A 167 2.35 -3.77 -14.12
N LEU A 168 2.40 -5.10 -14.07
CA LEU A 168 1.26 -5.98 -13.76
C LEU A 168 1.53 -7.07 -12.71
N LYS A 169 2.75 -7.21 -12.17
CA LYS A 169 3.11 -8.30 -11.23
C LYS A 169 3.66 -7.82 -9.88
N TYR A 170 3.10 -6.74 -9.33
CA TYR A 170 3.59 -6.06 -8.13
C TYR A 170 3.90 -7.00 -6.93
N ALA A 171 3.01 -7.95 -6.61
CA ALA A 171 3.20 -8.86 -5.49
C ALA A 171 4.33 -9.85 -5.71
N GLU A 172 4.36 -10.52 -6.88
CA GLU A 172 5.43 -11.45 -7.26
C GLU A 172 6.79 -10.74 -7.26
N VAL A 173 6.82 -9.52 -7.79
CA VAL A 173 8.05 -8.73 -7.89
C VAL A 173 8.53 -8.28 -6.51
N TRP A 174 7.64 -7.86 -5.62
CA TRP A 174 8.02 -7.55 -4.24
C TRP A 174 8.61 -8.78 -3.51
N LEU A 175 8.01 -9.96 -3.71
CA LEU A 175 8.51 -11.21 -3.16
C LEU A 175 9.90 -11.55 -3.69
N GLU A 176 10.15 -11.32 -4.98
CA GLU A 176 11.48 -11.47 -5.57
C GLU A 176 12.49 -10.49 -4.95
N LEU A 177 12.11 -9.22 -4.77
CA LEU A 177 12.95 -8.20 -4.16
C LEU A 177 13.35 -8.55 -2.72
N ILE A 178 12.39 -8.91 -1.86
CA ILE A 178 12.68 -9.28 -0.47
C ILE A 178 13.51 -10.57 -0.39
N CYS A 179 13.25 -11.55 -1.25
CA CYS A 179 14.07 -12.77 -1.32
C CYS A 179 15.53 -12.45 -1.64
N LYS A 180 15.78 -11.57 -2.61
CA LYS A 180 17.12 -11.16 -3.05
C LYS A 180 17.77 -10.09 -2.18
N ALA A 181 17.01 -9.44 -1.29
CA ALA A 181 17.53 -8.38 -0.43
C ALA A 181 18.72 -8.87 0.42
N VAL A 182 19.84 -8.16 0.29
CA VAL A 182 21.04 -8.35 1.12
C VAL A 182 20.80 -7.64 2.45
N LYS A 183 21.19 -8.31 3.54
CA LYS A 183 21.06 -7.75 4.89
C LYS A 183 22.08 -6.62 5.05
N GLU A 184 21.62 -5.44 5.45
CA GLU A 184 22.51 -4.36 5.87
C GLU A 184 23.21 -4.74 7.19
N THR A 185 24.51 -4.46 7.27
CA THR A 185 25.34 -4.71 8.46
C THR A 185 25.90 -3.43 9.06
N ASP A 186 25.92 -2.34 8.30
CA ASP A 186 26.32 -1.03 8.81
C ASP A 186 25.22 -0.44 9.72
N GLU A 187 25.56 -0.18 10.98
CA GLU A 187 24.60 0.29 11.98
C GLU A 187 24.00 1.67 11.63
N SER A 188 24.79 2.55 11.02
CA SER A 188 24.33 3.88 10.61
C SER A 188 23.29 3.76 9.49
N GLN A 189 23.51 2.86 8.54
CA GLN A 189 22.56 2.61 7.46
C GLN A 189 21.29 1.91 7.96
N ILE A 190 21.40 0.97 8.90
CA ILE A 190 20.23 0.36 9.56
C ILE A 190 19.42 1.43 10.29
N PHE A 191 20.08 2.35 10.99
CA PHE A 191 19.40 3.48 11.65
C PHE A 191 18.68 4.37 10.64
N HIS A 192 19.32 4.68 9.50
CA HIS A 192 18.69 5.47 8.45
C HIS A 192 17.44 4.79 7.86
N ASN A 193 17.52 3.47 7.63
CA ASN A 193 16.36 2.68 7.18
C ASN A 193 15.23 2.69 8.22
N LEU A 194 15.58 2.54 9.51
CA LEU A 194 14.62 2.58 10.61
C LEU A 194 13.92 3.95 10.71
N GLU A 195 14.69 5.04 10.64
CA GLU A 195 14.15 6.39 10.68
C GLU A 195 13.22 6.66 9.50
N ALA A 196 13.60 6.21 8.31
CA ALA A 196 12.79 6.34 7.11
C ALA A 196 11.46 5.56 7.22
N GLN A 197 11.50 4.32 7.72
CA GLN A 197 10.27 3.57 8.02
C GLN A 197 9.42 4.29 9.08
N HIS A 198 10.04 4.80 10.15
CA HIS A 198 9.32 5.50 11.22
C HIS A 198 8.65 6.79 10.72
N ARG A 199 9.32 7.55 9.84
CA ARG A 199 8.75 8.72 9.15
C ARG A 199 7.52 8.34 8.33
N TYR A 200 7.59 7.27 7.53
CA TYR A 200 6.46 6.75 6.77
C TYR A 200 5.27 6.37 7.67
N LEU A 201 5.53 5.61 8.74
CA LEU A 201 4.49 5.20 9.69
C LEU A 201 3.86 6.40 10.37
N THR A 202 4.66 7.39 10.77
CA THR A 202 4.19 8.63 11.39
C THR A 202 3.27 9.41 10.46
N TRP A 203 3.64 9.54 9.18
CA TRP A 203 2.79 10.17 8.18
C TRP A 203 1.45 9.45 8.03
N ARG A 204 1.49 8.13 7.78
CA ARG A 204 0.27 7.35 7.52
C ARG A 204 -0.62 7.27 8.76
N ALA A 205 -0.05 7.04 9.95
CA ALA A 205 -0.81 7.01 11.19
C ALA A 205 -1.55 8.32 11.47
N GLU A 206 -1.04 9.46 10.98
CA GLU A 206 -1.68 10.77 11.14
C GLU A 206 -2.66 11.11 10.00
N LYS A 207 -2.25 10.91 8.75
CA LYS A 207 -2.91 11.43 7.55
C LYS A 207 -3.62 10.37 6.69
N ASP A 208 -3.74 9.11 7.14
CA ASP A 208 -4.39 8.05 6.36
C ASP A 208 -5.82 8.46 5.90
N PRO A 209 -6.12 8.38 4.58
CA PRO A 209 -7.43 8.76 4.06
C PRO A 209 -8.59 7.91 4.61
N GLY A 210 -8.31 6.66 5.00
CA GLY A 210 -9.29 5.74 5.56
C GLY A 210 -9.71 6.08 7.00
N ARG A 211 -8.96 6.95 7.70
CA ARG A 211 -9.25 7.34 9.10
C ARG A 211 -10.69 7.77 9.31
N GLY A 212 -11.26 8.58 8.42
CA GLY A 212 -12.64 9.07 8.55
C GLY A 212 -13.66 7.93 8.53
N VAL A 213 -13.43 6.93 7.67
CA VAL A 213 -14.26 5.73 7.58
C VAL A 213 -14.14 4.90 8.87
N LEU A 214 -12.92 4.66 9.36
CA LEU A 214 -12.70 3.94 10.62
C LEU A 214 -13.41 4.63 11.79
N LYS A 215 -13.22 5.95 11.95
CA LYS A 215 -13.88 6.72 13.01
C LYS A 215 -15.40 6.60 12.96
N LYS A 216 -15.98 6.66 11.77
CA LYS A 216 -17.42 6.49 11.57
C LYS A 216 -17.90 5.10 11.99
N LEU A 217 -17.15 4.05 11.65
CA LEU A 217 -17.55 2.65 11.89
C LEU A 217 -17.31 2.19 13.33
N ILE A 218 -16.17 2.53 13.92
CA ILE A 218 -15.71 1.98 15.21
C ILE A 218 -15.46 3.07 16.28
N GLY A 219 -15.63 4.35 15.94
CA GLY A 219 -15.42 5.47 16.86
C GLY A 219 -13.98 5.94 16.97
N ASP A 220 -13.80 7.15 17.51
CA ASP A 220 -12.49 7.81 17.56
C ASP A 220 -11.42 7.02 18.34
N THR A 221 -11.75 6.50 19.53
CA THR A 221 -10.79 5.79 20.38
C THR A 221 -10.31 4.50 19.72
N LEU A 222 -11.23 3.64 19.27
CA LEU A 222 -10.88 2.37 18.62
C LEU A 222 -10.22 2.59 17.26
N ALA A 223 -10.66 3.59 16.48
CA ALA A 223 -10.01 3.94 15.23
C ALA A 223 -8.56 4.41 15.46
N LYS A 224 -8.30 5.19 16.53
CA LYS A 224 -6.95 5.62 16.88
C LYS A 224 -6.07 4.44 17.27
N ASP A 225 -6.57 3.52 18.11
CA ASP A 225 -5.84 2.31 18.51
C ASP A 225 -5.57 1.40 17.30
N MET A 226 -6.56 1.14 16.45
CA MET A 226 -6.38 0.35 15.22
C MET A 226 -5.35 0.98 14.27
N LEU A 227 -5.37 2.30 14.10
CA LEU A 227 -4.40 2.98 13.24
C LEU A 227 -2.97 2.86 13.76
N ARG A 228 -2.74 3.15 15.05
CA ARG A 228 -1.39 3.18 15.62
C ARG A 228 -0.86 1.78 15.96
N SER A 229 -1.69 0.97 16.62
CA SER A 229 -1.28 -0.30 17.20
C SER A 229 -1.36 -1.47 16.21
N PHE A 230 -2.10 -1.34 15.10
CA PHE A 230 -2.25 -2.41 14.09
C PHE A 230 -1.80 -1.97 12.69
N LEU A 231 -2.49 -1.02 12.06
CA LEU A 231 -2.24 -0.66 10.65
C LEU A 231 -0.85 -0.08 10.42
N PHE A 232 -0.40 0.76 11.35
CA PHE A 232 0.90 1.43 11.35
C PHE A 232 1.70 1.10 12.60
N ASN A 233 1.59 -0.15 13.07
CA ASN A 233 2.39 -0.67 14.17
C ASN A 233 3.89 -0.41 13.93
N GLY A 234 4.57 0.06 14.96
CA GLY A 234 5.93 0.59 14.90
C GLY A 234 6.00 2.11 15.04
N VAL A 235 4.88 2.84 14.91
CA VAL A 235 4.86 4.30 15.05
C VAL A 235 5.17 4.80 16.47
N ASP A 236 4.97 3.95 17.48
CA ASP A 236 5.28 4.29 18.88
C ASP A 236 6.59 3.62 19.36
N GLU A 237 7.14 2.68 18.58
CA GLU A 237 8.25 1.81 18.98
C GLU A 237 9.53 1.99 18.17
N LEU A 238 9.44 2.35 16.88
CA LEU A 238 10.61 2.42 15.99
C LEU A 238 11.38 3.74 16.08
N GLY A 239 10.81 4.78 16.70
CA GLY A 239 11.43 6.09 16.83
C GLY A 239 10.69 6.99 17.80
N SER A 240 11.28 8.15 18.10
CA SER A 240 10.75 9.13 19.07
C SER A 240 10.32 10.46 18.45
N LYS A 241 10.68 10.71 17.18
CA LYS A 241 10.29 11.92 16.44
C LYS A 241 8.77 11.96 16.23
N THR A 242 8.15 13.08 16.55
CA THR A 242 6.73 13.32 16.34
C THR A 242 6.42 13.65 14.88
N PHE A 243 5.12 13.73 14.56
CA PHE A 243 4.67 14.21 13.24
C PHE A 243 5.22 15.61 12.93
N ASN A 244 5.29 16.50 13.92
CA ASN A 244 5.78 17.85 13.73
C ASN A 244 7.31 17.91 13.52
N ASP A 245 8.05 16.95 14.08
CA ASP A 245 9.50 16.87 13.87
C ASP A 245 9.83 16.48 12.42
N TYR A 246 9.03 15.60 11.82
CA TYR A 246 9.21 15.19 10.42
C TYR A 246 8.56 16.15 9.41
N PHE A 247 7.43 16.76 9.79
CA PHE A 247 6.59 17.55 8.89
C PHE A 247 6.27 18.93 9.50
N PRO A 248 7.29 19.75 9.82
CA PRO A 248 7.12 21.04 10.50
C PRO A 248 6.22 22.02 9.73
N GLN A 249 6.11 21.87 8.41
CA GLN A 249 5.19 22.66 7.58
C GLN A 249 3.71 22.50 7.98
N TYR A 250 3.34 21.42 8.69
CA TYR A 250 2.00 21.18 9.21
C TYR A 250 1.71 21.77 10.58
N CYS A 251 2.71 22.35 11.26
CA CYS A 251 2.50 23.12 12.47
C CYS A 251 1.76 24.42 12.14
N CYS A 252 0.54 24.59 12.69
CA CYS A 252 -0.08 25.92 12.74
C CYS A 252 0.50 26.71 13.93
N GLN A 253 0.37 28.04 13.90
CA GLN A 253 0.93 28.96 14.91
C GLN A 253 0.50 28.68 16.36
N GLU A 254 -0.56 27.89 16.58
CA GLU A 254 -1.03 27.51 17.92
C GLU A 254 -0.58 26.10 18.39
N GLY A 255 0.39 25.47 17.71
CA GLY A 255 0.84 24.11 18.05
C GLY A 255 -0.18 23.01 17.71
N ASN A 256 -1.37 23.36 17.25
CA ASN A 256 -2.38 22.43 16.72
C ASN A 256 -2.02 22.02 15.28
N LEU A 257 -2.19 20.73 14.98
CA LEU A 257 -1.99 20.18 13.64
C LEU A 257 -2.98 20.77 12.65
N ASN A 258 -2.49 21.16 11.47
CA ASN A 258 -3.36 21.63 10.39
C ASN A 258 -4.36 20.53 10.00
N LYS A 259 -5.66 20.82 10.18
CA LYS A 259 -6.77 19.91 9.86
C LYS A 259 -6.95 19.68 8.35
N LYS A 260 -6.31 20.48 7.48
CA LYS A 260 -6.31 20.20 6.04
C LYS A 260 -5.52 18.92 5.75
N GLY A 261 -6.10 18.05 4.92
CA GLY A 261 -5.47 16.79 4.51
C GLY A 261 -4.21 16.99 3.67
N ASN A 262 -4.05 18.14 3.03
CA ASN A 262 -2.85 18.54 2.31
C ASN A 262 -2.69 20.07 2.42
N ILE A 263 -1.52 20.57 2.80
CA ILE A 263 -1.21 22.01 2.87
C ILE A 263 -1.17 22.62 1.48
N ILE A 264 -0.56 21.87 0.57
CA ILE A 264 -0.26 22.30 -0.78
C ILE A 264 -1.52 22.21 -1.66
N GLY A 265 -2.46 21.31 -1.30
CA GLY A 265 -3.64 21.00 -2.10
C GLY A 265 -3.42 19.77 -2.98
N LYS A 266 -4.50 19.31 -3.63
CA LYS A 266 -4.39 18.20 -4.59
C LYS A 266 -3.76 18.73 -5.87
N SER A 267 -2.65 18.13 -6.28
CA SER A 267 -1.97 18.36 -7.55
C SER A 267 -1.92 17.08 -8.38
N PHE A 268 -1.38 17.20 -9.61
CA PHE A 268 -1.19 16.11 -10.58
C PHE A 268 -2.50 15.50 -11.12
N GLU A 269 -3.13 16.21 -12.07
CA GLU A 269 -4.24 15.66 -12.87
C GLU A 269 -3.78 14.48 -13.76
N ASN A 270 -2.53 14.54 -14.23
CA ASN A 270 -1.89 13.50 -15.03
C ASN A 270 -0.77 12.81 -14.24
N ARG A 271 -0.45 11.56 -14.61
CA ARG A 271 0.67 10.79 -14.02
C ARG A 271 1.97 11.60 -14.09
N PRO A 272 2.64 11.90 -12.96
CA PRO A 272 3.84 12.74 -12.95
C PRO A 272 5.13 11.98 -13.26
N TRP A 273 5.03 10.78 -13.85
CA TRP A 273 6.17 10.00 -14.33
C TRP A 273 5.96 9.62 -15.80
N ASN A 274 7.03 9.71 -16.58
CA ASN A 274 7.00 9.27 -17.98
C ASN A 274 7.18 7.74 -18.10
N ALA A 275 7.12 7.23 -19.33
CA ALA A 275 7.24 5.79 -19.62
C ALA A 275 8.61 5.18 -19.24
N ARG A 276 9.63 6.01 -18.96
CA ARG A 276 10.96 5.60 -18.48
C ARG A 276 11.10 5.68 -16.96
N GLY A 277 10.03 6.01 -16.21
CA GLY A 277 10.09 6.19 -14.76
C GLY A 277 10.84 7.46 -14.32
N GLU A 278 11.03 8.43 -15.21
CA GLU A 278 11.57 9.74 -14.87
C GLU A 278 10.42 10.63 -14.38
N PHE A 279 10.65 11.37 -13.29
CA PHE A 279 9.67 12.32 -12.77
C PHE A 279 9.60 13.54 -13.69
N ILE A 280 8.38 13.93 -14.07
CA ILE A 280 8.08 15.04 -14.99
C ILE A 280 7.09 16.06 -14.38
N GLY A 281 6.77 15.93 -13.10
CA GLY A 281 5.96 16.91 -12.38
C GLY A 281 6.71 18.24 -12.19
N SER A 282 5.98 19.33 -11.95
CA SER A 282 6.64 20.60 -11.60
C SER A 282 7.10 20.57 -10.14
N PHE A 283 8.36 20.95 -9.91
CA PHE A 283 9.02 20.98 -8.59
C PHE A 283 8.36 21.91 -7.56
N SER A 284 7.46 22.80 -7.98
CA SER A 284 6.69 23.67 -7.08
C SER A 284 5.79 22.92 -6.09
N TRP A 285 5.67 21.59 -6.22
CA TRP A 285 4.75 20.74 -5.44
C TRP A 285 5.47 19.65 -4.62
N ILE A 286 6.81 19.56 -4.67
CA ILE A 286 7.59 18.40 -4.21
C ILE A 286 8.04 18.47 -2.74
N ASP A 287 7.77 19.55 -2.00
CA ASP A 287 8.10 19.63 -0.55
C ASP A 287 7.27 18.68 0.36
N VAL A 288 6.77 17.58 -0.19
CA VAL A 288 6.20 16.45 0.54
C VAL A 288 6.79 15.17 -0.03
N ASP A 289 8.08 14.98 0.21
CA ASP A 289 8.67 13.64 0.28
C ASP A 289 7.83 12.83 1.28
N VAL A 290 7.22 11.74 0.86
CA VAL A 290 6.69 10.69 1.75
C VAL A 290 7.56 9.48 1.54
#